data_AF-A0AAN8URP7-F1
#
_entry.id   AF-A0AAN8URP7-F1
#
_cell.length_a   1.000
_cell.length_b   1.000
_cell.length_c   1.000
_cell.angle_alpha   90.00
_cell.angle_beta   90.00
_cell.angle_gamma   90.00
#
_symmetry.space_group_name_H-M   'P 1'
#
loop_
_entity.id
_entity.type
_entity.pdbx_description
1 polymer ?
#
loop_
_entity_poly.entity_id
_entity_poly.type
_entity_poly.pdbx_seq_one_letter_code
_entity_poly.pdbx_strand_id
1 'polypeptide(L)'
;MSILAKQTRVTRDRLEPGDHIYRYGKGSCYTHHGIYVGEEMVIHYTRTEPSGREVISTISTSSSNHNSDSNPCPKCDYKSDLHRGVVKTCLDCFLSCQNHIYLYKYGVSKSQILLGPNPGGTTVHPGPPSQVVKFASDLLKTRGFGNYNLISNNCEAFSYCCKTGVLGSGQV
;
A
#
# COMPACT_ATOMS: atom_id res chain seq x y z
N MET A 1 -30.04 3.69 -16.04
CA MET A 1 -29.28 2.52 -15.53
C MET A 1 -27.80 2.73 -15.84
N SER A 2 -27.06 3.46 -15.00
CA SER A 2 -25.66 3.83 -15.29
C SER A 2 -24.71 2.65 -15.04
N ILE A 3 -24.32 1.97 -16.12
CA ILE A 3 -23.28 0.94 -16.17
C ILE A 3 -21.92 1.62 -16.06
N LEU A 4 -21.53 2.13 -14.89
CA LEU A 4 -20.13 2.49 -14.59
C LEU A 4 -19.94 2.45 -13.07
N ALA A 5 -19.67 1.27 -12.52
CA ALA A 5 -19.14 1.15 -11.17
C ALA A 5 -17.70 1.69 -11.18
N LYS A 6 -17.58 3.01 -11.04
CA LYS A 6 -16.37 3.79 -10.80
C LYS A 6 -15.53 3.10 -9.72
N GLN A 7 -14.21 3.29 -9.77
CA GLN A 7 -13.32 3.01 -8.65
C GLN A 7 -13.98 3.53 -7.37
N THR A 8 -14.06 2.72 -6.31
CA THR A 8 -14.72 3.17 -5.08
C THR A 8 -13.75 4.07 -4.34
N ARG A 9 -13.65 5.32 -4.79
CA ARG A 9 -13.09 6.39 -3.96
C ARG A 9 -13.90 6.40 -2.67
N VAL A 10 -13.20 6.30 -1.56
CA VAL A 10 -13.78 6.19 -0.24
C VAL A 10 -13.31 7.37 0.61
N THR A 11 -14.17 7.81 1.52
CA THR A 11 -13.86 8.83 2.51
C THR A 11 -13.30 8.16 3.77
N ARG A 12 -12.53 8.91 4.58
CA ARG A 12 -11.82 8.34 5.74
C ARG A 12 -12.77 7.69 6.76
N ASP A 13 -13.93 8.30 6.98
CA ASP A 13 -15.00 7.85 7.88
C ASP A 13 -15.63 6.51 7.48
N ARG A 14 -15.42 6.07 6.24
CA ARG A 14 -15.96 4.81 5.70
C ARG A 14 -14.94 3.68 5.68
N LEU A 15 -13.74 3.90 6.20
CA LEU A 15 -12.71 2.87 6.27
C LEU A 15 -12.95 1.93 7.44
N GLU A 16 -12.88 0.63 7.16
CA GLU A 16 -13.03 -0.42 8.16
C GLU A 16 -11.73 -1.22 8.31
N PRO A 17 -11.31 -1.58 9.54
CA PRO A 17 -10.14 -2.42 9.74
C PRO A 17 -10.20 -3.69 8.87
N GLY A 18 -9.13 -3.97 8.13
CA GLY A 18 -9.07 -5.06 7.16
C GLY A 18 -9.37 -4.63 5.72
N ASP A 19 -9.67 -3.36 5.46
CA ASP A 19 -9.76 -2.82 4.11
C ASP A 19 -8.40 -2.83 3.40
N HIS A 20 -8.38 -3.33 2.17
CA HIS A 20 -7.26 -3.14 1.25
C HIS A 20 -7.49 -1.83 0.50
N ILE A 21 -6.74 -0.82 0.93
CA ILE A 21 -6.77 0.52 0.37
C ILE A 21 -5.59 0.73 -0.57
N TYR A 22 -5.76 1.60 -1.55
CA TYR A 22 -4.67 2.09 -2.37
C TYR A 22 -4.84 3.56 -2.72
N ARG A 23 -3.72 4.16 -3.12
CA ARG A 23 -3.65 5.53 -3.64
C ARG A 23 -2.78 5.56 -4.89
N TYR A 24 -2.97 6.56 -5.74
CA TYR A 24 -2.09 6.77 -6.88
C TYR A 24 -0.80 7.50 -6.46
N GLY A 25 0.30 7.13 -7.09
CA GLY A 25 1.59 7.80 -6.99
C GLY A 25 1.62 9.16 -7.70
N LYS A 26 2.67 9.95 -7.47
CA LYS A 26 2.88 11.20 -8.21
C LYS A 26 3.05 10.89 -9.70
N GLY A 27 2.19 11.45 -10.55
CA GLY A 27 2.17 11.15 -12.00
C GLY A 27 1.34 9.93 -12.43
N SER A 28 0.51 9.37 -11.53
CA SER A 28 -0.52 8.33 -11.77
C SER A 28 -0.07 6.99 -12.39
N CYS A 29 1.22 6.79 -12.67
CA CYS A 29 1.73 5.58 -13.33
C CYS A 29 1.93 4.38 -12.39
N TYR A 30 1.74 4.54 -11.07
CA TYR A 30 1.76 3.45 -10.12
C TYR A 30 0.73 3.68 -9.01
N THR A 31 0.29 2.59 -8.38
CA THR A 31 -0.53 2.59 -7.17
C THR A 31 0.30 2.11 -5.99
N HIS A 32 0.02 2.66 -4.80
CA HIS A 32 0.60 2.20 -3.55
C HIS A 32 -0.50 1.64 -2.67
N HIS A 33 -0.31 0.42 -2.19
CA HIS A 33 -1.33 -0.40 -1.55
C HIS A 33 -1.00 -0.65 -0.07
N GLY A 34 -2.03 -0.83 0.74
CA GLY A 34 -1.89 -1.15 2.16
C GLY A 34 -3.17 -1.72 2.77
N ILE A 35 -3.04 -2.24 3.98
CA ILE A 35 -4.15 -2.70 4.82
C ILE A 35 -4.44 -1.65 5.88
N TYR A 36 -5.65 -1.10 5.86
CA TYR A 36 -6.13 -0.25 6.95
C TYR A 36 -6.38 -1.11 8.19
N VAL A 37 -5.86 -0.70 9.34
CA VAL A 37 -5.93 -1.47 10.60
C VAL A 37 -6.69 -0.77 11.71
N GLY A 38 -7.43 0.31 11.38
CA GLY A 38 -8.14 1.14 12.34
C GLY A 38 -7.31 2.33 12.84
N GLU A 39 -7.96 3.24 13.55
CA GLU A 39 -7.34 4.40 14.22
C GLU A 39 -6.50 5.28 13.28
N GLU A 40 -6.94 5.47 12.03
CA GLU A 40 -6.15 6.17 11.00
C GLU A 40 -4.77 5.53 10.73
N MET A 41 -4.60 4.23 10.96
CA MET A 41 -3.34 3.53 10.74
C MET A 41 -3.40 2.53 9.59
N VAL A 42 -2.28 2.40 8.88
CA VAL A 42 -2.14 1.53 7.72
C VAL A 42 -0.86 0.70 7.85
N ILE A 43 -0.96 -0.61 7.64
CA ILE A 43 0.21 -1.49 7.45
C ILE A 43 0.41 -1.66 5.95
N HIS A 44 1.61 -1.37 5.47
CA HIS A 44 1.92 -1.50 4.05
C HIS A 44 3.36 -1.93 3.82
N TYR A 45 3.63 -2.44 2.63
CA TYR A 45 4.95 -2.91 2.24
C TYR A 45 5.65 -1.87 1.37
N THR A 46 6.87 -1.50 1.77
CA THR A 46 7.73 -0.53 1.07
C THR A 46 9.02 -1.20 0.61
N ARG A 47 9.77 -0.52 -0.27
CA ARG A 47 11.07 -1.00 -0.73
C ARG A 47 11.96 -1.41 0.44
N THR A 48 12.59 -2.57 0.32
CA THR A 48 13.59 -3.10 1.26
C THR A 48 14.97 -2.49 1.03
N GLU A 49 15.29 -2.14 -0.22
CA GLU A 49 16.57 -1.55 -0.60
C GLU A 49 16.49 -0.03 -0.84
N PRO A 50 17.58 0.72 -0.58
CA PRO A 50 17.73 2.12 -0.99
C PRO A 50 17.53 2.29 -2.49
N SER A 51 16.96 3.42 -2.91
CA SER A 51 16.93 3.74 -4.34
C SER A 51 18.32 4.19 -4.79
N GLY A 52 18.74 3.86 -6.02
CA GLY A 52 20.01 4.36 -6.59
C GLY A 52 20.12 5.89 -6.63
N ARG A 53 18.99 6.62 -6.53
CA ARG A 53 18.97 8.09 -6.36
C ARG A 53 19.39 8.56 -4.97
N GLU A 54 19.20 7.74 -3.92
CA GLU A 54 19.65 8.09 -2.55
C GLU A 54 21.16 7.94 -2.40
N VAL A 55 21.78 7.00 -3.12
CA VAL A 55 23.24 6.74 -3.08
C VAL A 55 24.04 7.91 -3.66
N ILE A 56 23.47 8.66 -4.61
CA ILE A 56 24.11 9.84 -5.23
C ILE A 56 24.12 11.04 -4.26
N SER A 57 23.20 11.10 -3.29
CA SER A 57 23.16 12.19 -2.30
C SER A 57 24.39 12.22 -1.39
N THR A 58 25.13 11.11 -1.29
CA THR A 58 26.33 11.00 -0.45
C THR A 58 27.60 11.49 -1.15
N ILE A 59 27.60 11.74 -2.48
CA ILE A 59 28.83 11.96 -3.27
C ILE A 59 28.86 13.33 -4.00
N SER A 60 27.96 14.28 -3.76
CA SER A 60 28.04 15.58 -4.47
C SER A 60 27.70 16.80 -3.59
N THR A 61 28.77 17.53 -3.27
CA THR A 61 28.91 18.99 -3.21
C THR A 61 27.65 19.86 -3.28
N SER A 62 27.48 20.66 -2.22
CA SER A 62 26.87 21.99 -2.15
C SER A 62 26.16 22.53 -3.41
N SER A 63 24.82 22.59 -3.35
CA SER A 63 23.92 23.64 -3.87
C SER A 63 22.65 23.06 -4.50
N SER A 64 21.64 22.79 -3.69
CA SER A 64 20.23 23.04 -4.04
C SER A 64 19.35 22.84 -2.81
N ASN A 65 18.59 23.88 -2.47
CA ASN A 65 17.58 23.89 -1.42
C ASN A 65 16.45 22.92 -1.78
N HIS A 66 16.54 21.70 -1.26
CA HIS A 66 15.36 20.93 -0.93
C HIS A 66 15.42 20.67 0.57
N ASN A 67 14.62 21.44 1.33
CA ASN A 67 14.24 21.09 2.69
C ASN A 67 13.64 19.68 2.64
N SER A 68 14.46 18.66 2.85
CA SER A 68 13.99 17.37 3.29
C SER A 68 13.52 17.59 4.72
N ASP A 69 12.20 17.57 4.91
CA ASP A 69 11.53 17.36 6.19
C ASP A 69 12.20 16.17 6.89
N SER A 70 13.20 16.49 7.70
CA SER A 70 14.16 15.53 8.26
C SER A 70 13.67 14.94 9.58
N ASN A 71 12.50 15.38 10.02
CA ASN A 71 11.89 14.95 11.26
C ASN A 71 10.91 13.80 11.00
N PRO A 72 10.96 12.72 11.82
CA PRO A 72 9.96 11.67 11.80
C PRO A 72 8.54 12.24 11.95
N CYS A 73 7.56 11.54 11.40
CA CYS A 73 6.16 11.95 11.54
C CYS A 73 5.76 12.03 13.03
N PRO A 74 5.21 13.15 13.52
CA PRO A 74 4.84 13.28 14.93
C PRO A 74 3.70 12.33 15.36
N LYS A 75 2.94 11.77 14.41
CA LYS A 75 1.84 10.84 14.69
C LYS A 75 2.28 9.37 14.71
N CYS A 76 3.26 8.99 13.90
CA CYS A 76 3.60 7.58 13.68
C CYS A 76 5.10 7.28 13.61
N ASP A 77 5.95 8.28 13.85
CA ASP A 77 7.41 8.20 13.81
C ASP A 77 7.98 7.72 12.46
N TYR A 78 7.16 7.69 11.41
CA TYR A 78 7.56 7.18 10.11
C TYR A 78 8.56 8.12 9.43
N LYS A 79 9.56 7.51 8.79
CA LYS A 79 10.62 8.16 8.02
C LYS A 79 11.08 7.19 6.92
N SER A 80 10.96 7.59 5.66
CA SER A 80 11.07 6.66 4.52
C SER A 80 12.49 6.14 4.24
N ASP A 81 13.51 6.83 4.73
CA ASP A 81 14.93 6.45 4.65
C ASP A 81 15.29 5.38 5.69
N LEU A 82 14.68 5.45 6.88
CA LEU A 82 14.92 4.53 8.01
C LEU A 82 13.98 3.31 8.01
N HIS A 83 12.71 3.49 7.63
CA HIS A 83 11.67 2.47 7.74
C HIS A 83 11.40 1.80 6.40
N ARG A 84 11.85 0.55 6.27
CA ARG A 84 11.78 -0.29 5.05
C ARG A 84 11.08 -1.63 5.33
N GLY A 85 10.69 -2.32 4.25
CA GLY A 85 9.96 -3.58 4.34
C GLY A 85 8.51 -3.39 4.77
N VAL A 86 8.01 -4.21 5.68
CA VAL A 86 6.63 -4.06 6.21
C VAL A 86 6.64 -3.00 7.31
N VAL A 87 5.87 -1.94 7.13
CA VAL A 87 5.83 -0.77 8.01
C VAL A 87 4.39 -0.44 8.41
N LYS A 88 4.23 0.23 9.56
CA LYS A 88 2.95 0.79 10.02
C LYS A 88 3.06 2.31 10.04
N THR A 89 2.14 3.00 9.38
CA THR A 89 2.14 4.47 9.27
C THR A 89 0.75 5.02 9.55
N CYS A 90 0.66 6.32 9.87
CA CYS A 90 -0.62 7.00 9.85
C CYS A 90 -1.12 7.16 8.41
N LEU A 91 -2.44 7.33 8.26
CA LEU A 91 -3.10 7.45 6.97
C LEU A 91 -2.58 8.64 6.17
N ASP A 92 -2.21 9.74 6.85
CA ASP A 92 -1.59 10.91 6.20
C ASP A 92 -0.25 10.56 5.55
N CYS A 93 0.62 9.81 6.24
CA CYS A 93 1.91 9.35 5.69
C CYS A 93 1.73 8.36 4.53
N PHE A 94 0.77 7.44 4.64
CA PHE A 94 0.43 6.53 3.55
C PHE A 94 0.00 7.29 2.28
N LEU A 95 -0.79 8.36 2.48
CA LEU A 95 -1.35 9.18 1.41
C LEU A 95 -0.36 10.16 0.79
N SER A 96 0.59 10.71 1.58
CA SER A 96 1.75 11.62 1.31
C SER A 96 1.83 12.45 0.01
N CYS A 97 1.46 11.92 -1.16
CA CYS A 97 1.42 12.64 -2.42
C CYS A 97 0.00 12.93 -2.96
N GLN A 98 -1.05 12.28 -2.44
CA GLN A 98 -2.43 12.46 -2.88
C GLN A 98 -3.42 12.20 -1.74
N ASN A 99 -4.55 12.91 -1.74
CA ASN A 99 -5.57 12.80 -0.67
C ASN A 99 -6.76 11.91 -1.06
N HIS A 100 -6.60 11.04 -2.05
CA HIS A 100 -7.66 10.13 -2.52
C HIS A 100 -7.36 8.69 -2.09
N ILE A 101 -8.34 8.08 -1.43
CA ILE A 101 -8.29 6.68 -0.98
C ILE A 101 -9.23 5.88 -1.87
N TYR A 102 -8.80 4.70 -2.29
CA TYR A 102 -9.58 3.79 -3.10
C TYR A 102 -9.59 2.40 -2.48
N LEU A 103 -10.71 1.70 -2.57
CA LEU A 103 -10.82 0.30 -2.14
C LEU A 103 -10.50 -0.67 -3.27
N TYR A 104 -9.67 -1.67 -2.97
CA TYR A 104 -9.49 -2.82 -3.85
C TYR A 104 -10.67 -3.78 -3.73
N LYS A 105 -11.26 -4.17 -4.86
CA LYS A 105 -12.49 -4.98 -4.87
C LYS A 105 -12.18 -6.48 -4.90
N TYR A 106 -12.83 -7.24 -4.03
CA TYR A 106 -12.76 -8.69 -3.97
C TYR A 106 -14.12 -9.31 -4.33
N GLY A 107 -14.12 -10.57 -4.78
CA GLY A 107 -15.35 -11.29 -5.15
C GLY A 107 -16.12 -10.66 -6.32
N VAL A 108 -15.47 -9.89 -7.20
CA VAL A 108 -16.11 -9.34 -8.39
C VAL A 108 -16.26 -10.40 -9.47
N SER A 109 -17.25 -10.28 -10.36
CA SER A 109 -17.44 -11.24 -11.44
C SER A 109 -16.35 -11.12 -12.52
N LYS A 110 -16.10 -12.21 -13.28
CA LYS A 110 -15.20 -12.16 -14.44
C LYS A 110 -15.61 -11.11 -15.47
N SER A 111 -16.93 -10.91 -15.66
CA SER A 111 -17.45 -9.88 -16.55
C SER A 111 -17.15 -8.46 -16.04
N GLN A 112 -17.17 -8.23 -14.73
CA GLN A 112 -16.78 -6.95 -14.12
C GLN A 112 -15.28 -6.67 -14.26
N ILE A 113 -14.43 -7.71 -14.28
CA ILE A 113 -12.98 -7.55 -14.53
C ILE A 113 -12.72 -7.26 -16.02
N LEU A 114 -13.36 -7.98 -16.94
CA LEU A 114 -13.09 -7.90 -18.38
C LEU A 114 -13.69 -6.66 -19.04
N LEU A 115 -14.92 -6.30 -18.67
CA LEU A 115 -15.67 -5.18 -19.27
C LEU A 115 -15.63 -3.93 -18.38
N GLY A 116 -15.05 -4.05 -17.19
CA GLY A 116 -14.92 -2.94 -16.26
C GLY A 116 -13.87 -1.94 -16.75
N PRO A 117 -14.05 -0.65 -16.47
CA PRO A 117 -13.10 0.38 -16.90
C PRO A 117 -11.76 0.36 -16.12
N ASN A 118 -11.52 -0.62 -15.24
CA ASN A 118 -10.36 -0.60 -14.34
C ASN A 118 -9.74 -2.00 -14.13
N PRO A 119 -8.40 -2.14 -14.21
CA PRO A 119 -7.68 -3.38 -13.89
C PRO A 119 -7.59 -3.68 -12.37
N GLY A 120 -8.44 -3.05 -11.54
CA GLY A 120 -8.39 -3.18 -10.09
C GLY A 120 -9.50 -4.09 -9.55
N GLY A 121 -9.13 -5.27 -9.06
CA GLY A 121 -10.03 -6.20 -8.37
C GLY A 121 -9.78 -7.66 -8.73
N THR A 122 -10.35 -8.56 -7.94
CA THR A 122 -10.20 -10.01 -8.13
C THR A 122 -11.51 -10.76 -7.94
N THR A 123 -11.65 -11.91 -8.61
CA THR A 123 -12.74 -12.86 -8.35
C THR A 123 -12.54 -13.62 -7.05
N VAL A 124 -11.35 -13.56 -6.44
CA VAL A 124 -11.05 -14.21 -5.17
C VAL A 124 -11.84 -13.55 -4.03
N HIS A 125 -12.41 -14.36 -3.16
CA HIS A 125 -13.10 -13.88 -1.96
C HIS A 125 -12.10 -13.49 -0.86
N PRO A 126 -12.35 -12.41 -0.12
CA PRO A 126 -11.46 -12.00 0.96
C PRO A 126 -11.71 -12.86 2.21
N GLY A 127 -10.68 -13.03 3.03
CA GLY A 127 -10.81 -13.57 4.37
C GLY A 127 -11.50 -12.59 5.33
N PRO A 128 -11.91 -13.05 6.53
CA PRO A 128 -12.55 -12.22 7.54
C PRO A 128 -11.66 -11.03 7.96
N PRO A 129 -12.21 -9.82 8.18
CA PRO A 129 -11.43 -8.63 8.51
C PRO A 129 -10.46 -8.81 9.69
N SER A 130 -10.89 -9.50 10.75
CA SER A 130 -10.04 -9.79 11.91
C SER A 130 -8.81 -10.63 11.57
N GLN A 131 -8.93 -11.60 10.67
CA GLN A 131 -7.81 -12.42 10.20
C GLN A 131 -6.85 -11.60 9.33
N VAL A 132 -7.38 -10.73 8.47
CA VAL A 132 -6.59 -9.82 7.62
C VAL A 132 -5.73 -8.91 8.50
N VAL A 133 -6.33 -8.26 9.49
CA VAL A 133 -5.61 -7.37 10.43
C VAL A 133 -4.56 -8.13 11.22
N LYS A 134 -4.92 -9.32 11.74
CA LYS A 134 -3.98 -10.17 12.47
C LYS A 134 -2.78 -10.55 11.61
N PHE A 135 -3.00 -11.01 10.38
CA PHE A 135 -1.94 -11.44 9.48
C PHE A 135 -1.02 -10.28 9.08
N ALA A 136 -1.57 -9.12 8.71
CA ALA A 136 -0.78 -7.92 8.43
C ALA A 136 0.07 -7.50 9.65
N SER A 137 -0.49 -7.61 10.86
CA SER A 137 0.22 -7.32 12.11
C SER A 137 1.34 -8.32 12.41
N ASP A 138 1.15 -9.60 12.10
CA ASP A 138 2.18 -10.61 12.29
C ASP A 138 3.35 -10.41 11.30
N LEU A 139 3.08 -10.04 10.04
CA LEU A 139 4.12 -9.66 9.07
C LEU A 139 4.86 -8.37 9.47
N LEU A 140 4.17 -7.42 10.10
CA LEU A 140 4.80 -6.22 10.65
C LEU A 140 5.79 -6.57 11.77
N LYS A 141 5.43 -7.49 12.68
CA LYS A 141 6.30 -7.91 13.79
C LYS A 141 7.59 -8.56 13.31
N THR A 142 7.50 -9.41 12.29
CA THR A 142 8.68 -10.06 11.70
C THR A 142 9.43 -9.15 10.72
N ARG A 143 8.85 -7.99 10.37
CA ARG A 143 9.27 -7.12 9.26
C ARG A 143 9.48 -7.87 7.94
N GLY A 144 8.86 -9.04 7.79
CA GLY A 144 9.21 -10.01 6.77
C GLY A 144 8.09 -10.21 5.77
N PHE A 145 8.35 -9.89 4.50
CA PHE A 145 7.53 -10.29 3.36
C PHE A 145 8.43 -10.60 2.13
N GLY A 146 9.63 -11.14 2.37
CA GLY A 146 10.66 -11.34 1.35
C GLY A 146 11.30 -10.03 0.89
N ASN A 147 12.01 -10.06 -0.24
CA ASN A 147 12.66 -8.88 -0.85
C ASN A 147 11.70 -8.15 -1.80
N TYR A 148 11.67 -6.82 -1.75
CA TYR A 148 10.72 -6.03 -2.55
C TYR A 148 11.04 -6.12 -4.05
N ASN A 149 10.10 -6.64 -4.84
CA ASN A 149 10.18 -6.68 -6.29
C ASN A 149 9.00 -5.90 -6.88
N LEU A 150 9.27 -4.86 -7.67
CA LEU A 150 8.25 -3.99 -8.27
C LEU A 150 7.20 -4.74 -9.09
N ILE A 151 7.54 -5.91 -9.63
CA ILE A 151 6.71 -6.69 -10.55
C ILE A 151 5.92 -7.78 -9.80
N SER A 152 6.53 -8.48 -8.85
CA SER A 152 5.95 -9.70 -8.25
C SER A 152 5.81 -9.69 -6.73
N ASN A 153 6.61 -8.90 -6.01
CA ASN A 153 6.60 -8.84 -4.55
C ASN A 153 6.59 -7.37 -4.10
N ASN A 154 5.51 -6.68 -4.43
CA ASN A 154 5.31 -5.25 -4.19
C ASN A 154 4.20 -5.02 -3.14
N CYS A 155 3.82 -3.77 -2.92
CA CYS A 155 2.76 -3.40 -1.99
C CYS A 155 1.38 -4.02 -2.30
N GLU A 156 1.05 -4.23 -3.58
CA GLU A 156 -0.21 -4.88 -3.99
C GLU A 156 -0.17 -6.37 -3.63
N ALA A 157 0.94 -7.05 -3.92
CA ALA A 157 1.12 -8.47 -3.59
C ALA A 157 1.02 -8.71 -2.07
N PHE A 158 1.62 -7.83 -1.26
CA PHE A 158 1.48 -7.84 0.20
C PHE A 158 0.01 -7.72 0.64
N SER A 159 -0.68 -6.69 0.15
CA SER A 159 -2.05 -6.39 0.57
C SER A 159 -3.02 -7.48 0.09
N TYR A 160 -2.78 -8.02 -1.11
CA TYR A 160 -3.52 -9.16 -1.65
C TYR A 160 -3.32 -10.42 -0.80
N CYS A 161 -2.08 -10.75 -0.44
CA CYS A 161 -1.77 -11.88 0.43
C CYS A 161 -2.47 -11.72 1.78
N CYS A 162 -2.41 -10.53 2.39
CA CYS A 162 -3.11 -10.24 3.64
C CYS A 162 -4.62 -10.44 3.55
N LYS A 163 -5.24 -10.03 2.43
CA LYS A 163 -6.68 -10.18 2.23
C LYS A 163 -7.13 -11.60 1.94
N THR A 164 -6.29 -12.45 1.37
CA THR A 164 -6.71 -13.76 0.83
C THR A 164 -6.10 -14.94 1.56
N GLY A 165 -5.01 -14.73 2.31
CA GLY A 165 -4.21 -15.81 2.89
C GLY A 165 -3.42 -16.63 1.85
N VAL A 166 -3.50 -16.25 0.56
CA VAL A 166 -2.81 -16.94 -0.52
C VAL A 166 -1.50 -16.23 -0.80
N LEU A 167 -0.39 -16.95 -0.70
CA LEU A 167 0.90 -16.50 -1.21
C LEU A 167 0.83 -16.55 -2.74
N GLY A 168 1.12 -15.43 -3.42
CA GLY A 168 1.12 -15.39 -4.88
C GLY A 168 2.06 -16.44 -5.45
N SER A 169 1.70 -17.06 -6.58
CA SER A 169 2.55 -18.04 -7.27
C SER A 169 3.89 -17.41 -7.65
N GLY A 170 4.94 -17.71 -6.88
CA GLY A 170 6.27 -17.09 -7.02
C GLY A 170 6.84 -16.50 -5.73
N GLN A 171 6.15 -16.61 -4.59
CA GLN A 171 6.62 -16.14 -3.29
C GLN A 171 7.29 -17.29 -2.51
N VAL A 172 8.58 -17.54 -2.81
CA VAL A 172 9.59 -18.17 -1.93
C VAL A 172 10.90 -17.42 -2.04
#